data_AF-A0A6U2AAQ0-F1
#
_entry.id   AF-A0A6U2AAQ0-F1
#
_cell.length_a   1.000
_cell.length_b   1.000
_cell.length_c   1.000
_cell.angle_alpha   90.00
_cell.angle_beta   90.00
_cell.angle_gamma   90.00
#
_symmetry.space_group_name_H-M   'P 1'
#
loop_
_entity.id
_entity.type
_entity.pdbx_description
1 polymer ?
#
loop_
_entity_poly.entity_id
_entity_poly.type
_entity_poly.pdbx_seq_one_letter_code
_entity_poly.pdbx_strand_id
1 'polypeptide(L)'
;MPRDTERKEFLAAFGVSALQEPFNRTAVLYLQQHGFPETGGSDAEKKAVDRLLEASKGKDHISVTYKKGARSEEYGRWFAAGPVSMQSMPRRLRHTLCLGIWTDYDFVNCHPTIAVQLCRKMDVDCPHLERYISERDAMLAELLAAGVSDRDTAKQLIISCLNGSGGTASTQWWDGMKSEFRVIAAAIANHADNAHLLRMCKERWGTQNINAKTMSAVLNVIENRCLECLYDFMKKRGCVPDAQCALIFDGLQIPDNEHNRELLLLHGDRFLQDAVQHILETTGFKMGLKVKPFDEAYELPEGYRDKVSDISVIELGNDRAAADLFFKHFPERLVRSGNRYFWRTESGIYESELKLIKGCIMSSMRELHIYARTASDGIVPYSDNTGHIEDCTKMILSDGSIVDEGFVDKLWDSSIRHLPFDDGVYSFETGELLPYPVDGVYFTSKINRPFPLRDVSDDVVQQLMDRVIMPIFPDEDQFIHAL
;
A
#
# COMPACT_ATOMS: atom_id res chain seq x y z
N MET A 1 46.82 -2.06 2.69
CA MET A 1 45.53 -2.15 3.39
C MET A 1 45.20 -0.76 3.92
N PRO A 2 44.15 -0.07 3.43
CA PRO A 2 43.70 1.17 4.05
C PRO A 2 43.30 0.89 5.50
N ARG A 3 43.58 1.85 6.37
CA ARG A 3 43.68 1.71 7.83
C ARG A 3 42.29 1.66 8.48
N ASP A 4 42.19 0.92 9.59
CA ASP A 4 41.04 0.71 10.49
C ASP A 4 40.25 1.97 10.93
N THR A 5 40.73 3.16 10.57
CA THR A 5 40.12 4.46 10.87
C THR A 5 38.94 4.77 9.95
N GLU A 6 38.98 4.39 8.67
CA GLU A 6 37.87 4.58 7.72
C GLU A 6 36.68 3.66 8.04
N ARG A 7 36.93 2.57 8.75
CA ARG A 7 35.93 1.55 9.11
C ARG A 7 35.10 1.92 10.35
N LYS A 8 35.63 2.75 11.24
CA LYS A 8 34.93 3.27 12.43
C LYS A 8 34.03 4.47 12.12
N GLU A 9 34.28 5.19 11.04
CA GLU A 9 33.39 6.27 10.57
C GLU A 9 32.16 5.71 9.83
N PHE A 10 32.22 4.44 9.39
CA PHE A 10 31.21 3.78 8.58
C PHE A 10 30.08 3.10 9.40
N LEU A 11 30.31 2.81 10.68
CA LEU A 11 29.38 2.04 11.55
C LEU A 11 28.15 2.82 12.07
N ALA A 12 27.99 4.09 11.67
CA ALA A 12 26.72 4.84 11.74
C ALA A 12 25.87 4.69 10.45
N ALA A 13 26.24 3.71 9.61
CA ALA A 13 25.80 3.39 8.24
C ALA A 13 25.97 4.53 7.21
N PHE A 14 25.50 5.75 7.52
CA PHE A 14 25.53 6.92 6.63
C PHE A 14 25.60 8.26 7.38
N GLY A 15 25.92 8.22 8.68
CA GLY A 15 25.96 9.39 9.57
C GLY A 15 24.58 9.87 10.03
N VAL A 16 23.52 9.07 9.84
CA VAL A 16 22.14 9.36 10.27
C VAL A 16 21.57 8.08 10.90
N SER A 17 20.85 8.19 12.02
CA SER A 17 20.28 7.04 12.73
C SER A 17 19.23 6.26 11.91
N ALA A 18 18.60 6.93 10.94
CA ALA A 18 17.69 6.35 9.97
C ALA A 18 17.54 7.27 8.74
N LEU A 19 17.29 6.67 7.58
CA LEU A 19 16.91 7.39 6.36
C LEU A 19 15.38 7.58 6.34
N GLN A 20 14.94 8.67 5.73
CA GLN A 20 13.51 8.92 5.52
C GLN A 20 13.12 8.48 4.12
N GLU A 21 12.05 7.69 4.02
CA GLU A 21 11.50 7.23 2.75
C GLU A 21 10.09 7.82 2.55
N PRO A 22 9.97 9.06 2.04
CA PRO A 22 8.71 9.62 1.56
C PRO A 22 7.96 8.75 0.57
N PHE A 23 6.63 8.80 0.61
CA PHE A 23 5.75 8.07 -0.29
C PHE A 23 4.41 8.79 -0.48
N ASN A 24 3.70 8.46 -1.57
CA ASN A 24 2.38 9.00 -1.85
C ASN A 24 1.34 8.35 -0.92
N ARG A 25 1.16 8.92 0.28
CA ARG A 25 0.24 8.38 1.29
C ARG A 25 -1.20 8.27 0.79
N THR A 26 -1.68 9.26 0.05
CA THR A 26 -3.03 9.23 -0.53
C THR A 26 -3.22 8.04 -1.48
N ALA A 27 -2.20 7.71 -2.29
CA ALA A 27 -2.25 6.53 -3.14
C ALA A 27 -2.30 5.24 -2.31
N VAL A 28 -1.52 5.13 -1.23
CA VAL A 28 -1.54 3.96 -0.34
C VAL A 28 -2.92 3.77 0.29
N LEU A 29 -3.52 4.84 0.81
CA LEU A 29 -4.85 4.80 1.40
C LEU A 29 -5.92 4.43 0.38
N TYR A 30 -5.86 5.00 -0.82
CA TYR A 30 -6.76 4.64 -1.90
C TYR A 30 -6.69 3.14 -2.20
N LEU A 31 -5.47 2.59 -2.34
CA LEU A 31 -5.27 1.16 -2.60
C LEU A 31 -5.75 0.28 -1.43
N GLN A 32 -5.67 0.76 -0.20
CA GLN A 32 -6.21 0.05 0.97
C GLN A 32 -7.74 0.01 0.95
N GLN A 33 -8.39 1.15 0.68
CA GLN A 33 -9.85 1.31 0.76
C GLN A 33 -10.58 0.75 -0.46
N HIS A 34 -10.02 0.93 -1.65
CA HIS A 34 -10.67 0.64 -2.93
C HIS A 34 -10.03 -0.53 -3.68
N GLY A 35 -8.94 -1.08 -3.14
CA GLY A 35 -8.19 -2.15 -3.77
C GLY A 35 -7.28 -1.69 -4.92
N PHE A 36 -6.57 -2.65 -5.52
CA PHE A 36 -5.62 -2.40 -6.59
C PHE A 36 -6.32 -2.46 -7.95
N PRO A 37 -6.13 -1.46 -8.84
CA PRO A 37 -6.67 -1.49 -10.19
C PRO A 37 -6.21 -2.74 -10.97
N GLU A 38 -7.11 -3.26 -11.82
CA GLU A 38 -6.90 -4.38 -12.78
C GLU A 38 -6.62 -5.77 -12.19
N THR A 39 -5.76 -5.85 -11.17
CA THR A 39 -5.23 -7.13 -10.66
C THR A 39 -5.86 -7.54 -9.33
N GLY A 40 -6.56 -6.63 -8.64
CA GLY A 40 -7.05 -6.83 -7.28
C GLY A 40 -5.94 -6.97 -6.23
N GLY A 41 -4.67 -6.86 -6.62
CA GLY A 41 -3.49 -6.87 -5.78
C GLY A 41 -3.12 -8.25 -5.26
N SER A 42 -1.84 -8.59 -5.32
CA SER A 42 -1.30 -9.79 -4.68
C SER A 42 -1.33 -9.68 -3.15
N ASP A 43 -1.30 -10.82 -2.46
CA ASP A 43 -1.19 -10.85 -0.99
C ASP A 43 0.04 -10.11 -0.46
N ALA A 44 1.13 -10.11 -1.23
CA ALA A 44 2.35 -9.40 -0.89
C ALA A 44 2.14 -7.88 -0.95
N GLU A 45 1.43 -7.39 -1.96
CA GLU A 45 1.12 -5.97 -2.11
C GLU A 45 0.13 -5.48 -1.05
N LYS A 46 -0.94 -6.23 -0.77
CA LYS A 46 -1.90 -5.92 0.30
C LYS A 46 -1.20 -5.80 1.67
N LYS A 47 -0.39 -6.80 2.01
CA LYS A 47 0.42 -6.77 3.25
C LYS A 47 1.43 -5.62 3.28
N ALA A 48 1.99 -5.25 2.13
CA ALA A 48 2.92 -4.12 2.05
C ALA A 48 2.22 -2.79 2.29
N VAL A 49 1.02 -2.59 1.74
CA VAL A 49 0.16 -1.40 2.01
C VAL A 49 -0.14 -1.26 3.49
N ASP A 50 -0.64 -2.31 4.14
CA ASP A 50 -1.01 -2.25 5.56
C ASP A 50 0.21 -1.94 6.45
N ARG A 51 1.33 -2.64 6.22
CA ARG A 51 2.58 -2.42 6.97
C ARG A 51 3.13 -1.02 6.74
N LEU A 52 3.02 -0.48 5.52
CA LEU A 52 3.50 0.86 5.20
C LEU A 52 2.71 1.92 5.96
N LEU A 53 1.38 1.81 5.99
CA LEU A 53 0.53 2.72 6.75
C LEU A 53 0.81 2.64 8.26
N GLU A 54 0.94 1.43 8.80
CA GLU A 54 1.30 1.21 10.21
C GLU A 54 2.67 1.84 10.53
N ALA A 55 3.70 1.55 9.73
CA ALA A 55 5.05 2.06 9.92
C ALA A 55 5.13 3.58 9.79
N SER A 56 4.28 4.19 8.94
CA SER A 56 4.25 5.64 8.73
C SER A 56 3.73 6.43 9.92
N LYS A 57 2.96 5.78 10.82
CA LYS A 57 2.27 6.44 11.94
C LYS A 57 1.51 7.70 11.50
N GLY A 58 0.83 7.62 10.36
CA GLY A 58 0.04 8.72 9.80
C GLY A 58 0.84 9.77 9.02
N LYS A 59 2.15 9.62 8.89
CA LYS A 59 3.02 10.52 8.10
C LYS A 59 3.08 10.10 6.64
N ASP A 60 3.61 10.98 5.80
CA ASP A 60 3.88 10.76 4.38
C ASP A 60 5.27 10.14 4.09
N HIS A 61 5.93 9.65 5.14
CA HIS A 61 7.23 9.00 5.07
C HIS A 61 7.36 7.93 6.15
N ILE A 62 8.27 6.99 5.94
CA ILE A 62 8.74 6.05 6.97
C ILE A 62 10.21 6.31 7.30
N SER A 63 10.60 6.00 8.53
CA SER A 63 11.99 6.05 8.97
C SER A 63 12.60 4.65 8.90
N VAL A 64 13.62 4.46 8.07
CA VAL A 64 14.22 3.16 7.77
C VAL A 64 15.69 3.13 8.18
N THR A 65 16.05 2.13 8.99
CA THR A 65 17.45 1.84 9.32
C THR A 65 17.95 0.71 8.42
N TYR A 66 19.09 0.89 7.77
CA TYR A 66 19.71 -0.16 6.96
C TYR A 66 20.78 -0.89 7.75
N LYS A 67 20.83 -2.22 7.63
CA LYS A 67 21.83 -3.06 8.29
C LYS A 67 22.39 -4.12 7.36
N LYS A 68 23.66 -4.45 7.54
CA LYS A 68 24.24 -5.68 6.98
C LYS A 68 23.75 -6.86 7.81
N GLY A 69 23.51 -8.00 7.17
CA GLY A 69 23.04 -9.19 7.88
C GLY A 69 24.03 -9.64 8.95
N ALA A 70 23.56 -10.08 10.13
CA ALA A 70 24.40 -10.42 11.28
C ALA A 70 25.49 -11.48 11.01
N ARG A 71 25.32 -12.32 9.97
CA ARG A 71 26.31 -13.34 9.54
C ARG A 71 27.11 -12.92 8.31
N SER A 72 27.10 -11.62 8.01
CA SER A 72 27.70 -10.99 6.84
C SER A 72 27.96 -9.51 7.08
N GLU A 73 28.24 -9.09 8.31
CA GLU A 73 28.41 -7.67 8.67
C GLU A 73 29.56 -7.00 7.92
N GLU A 74 30.57 -7.78 7.52
CA GLU A 74 31.74 -7.31 6.79
C GLU A 74 31.56 -7.31 5.26
N TYR A 75 30.64 -8.11 4.70
CA TYR A 75 30.59 -8.39 3.25
C TYR A 75 29.19 -8.61 2.66
N GLY A 76 28.14 -8.40 3.44
CA GLY A 76 26.75 -8.50 3.02
C GLY A 76 26.20 -7.18 2.50
N ARG A 77 25.13 -7.27 1.70
CA ARG A 77 24.35 -6.12 1.23
C ARG A 77 23.72 -5.35 2.38
N TRP A 78 23.48 -4.07 2.13
CA TRP A 78 22.61 -3.25 2.95
C TRP A 78 21.16 -3.68 2.76
N PHE A 79 20.54 -4.14 3.85
CA PHE A 79 19.14 -4.47 3.87
C PHE A 79 18.37 -3.52 4.78
N ALA A 80 17.23 -3.04 4.30
CA ALA A 80 16.30 -2.31 5.15
C ALA A 80 15.90 -3.18 6.34
N ALA A 81 16.00 -2.63 7.55
CA ALA A 81 15.54 -3.24 8.77
C ALA A 81 14.11 -2.80 9.06
N GLY A 82 13.23 -3.75 9.31
CA GLY A 82 11.84 -3.48 9.66
C GLY A 82 10.87 -4.30 8.81
N PRO A 83 9.56 -4.11 9.03
CA PRO A 83 8.53 -4.88 8.35
C PRO A 83 8.30 -4.45 6.88
N VAL A 84 8.69 -3.22 6.52
CA VAL A 84 8.45 -2.61 5.20
C VAL A 84 9.49 -1.51 4.90
N SER A 85 9.80 -1.33 3.62
CA SER A 85 10.66 -0.26 3.07
C SER A 85 10.44 -0.18 1.55
N MET A 86 10.91 0.87 0.90
CA MET A 86 10.97 0.93 -0.56
C MET A 86 11.87 -0.17 -1.13
N GLN A 87 12.93 -0.59 -0.42
CA GLN A 87 13.79 -1.69 -0.87
C GLN A 87 13.03 -3.03 -1.01
N SER A 88 12.10 -3.31 -0.10
CA SER A 88 11.33 -4.56 -0.07
C SER A 88 9.96 -4.46 -0.75
N MET A 89 9.59 -3.26 -1.23
CA MET A 89 8.29 -3.00 -1.84
C MET A 89 8.15 -3.68 -3.21
N PRO A 90 7.02 -4.38 -3.50
CA PRO A 90 6.74 -4.92 -4.83
C PRO A 90 6.85 -3.84 -5.91
N ARG A 91 7.41 -4.17 -7.08
CA ARG A 91 7.78 -3.17 -8.10
C ARG A 91 6.63 -2.25 -8.51
N ARG A 92 5.49 -2.82 -8.91
CA ARG A 92 4.32 -2.05 -9.41
C ARG A 92 3.79 -1.09 -8.33
N LEU A 93 3.65 -1.60 -7.10
CA LEU A 93 3.30 -0.78 -5.93
C LEU A 93 4.35 0.31 -5.68
N ARG A 94 5.64 -0.02 -5.63
CA ARG A 94 6.73 0.96 -5.44
C ARG A 94 6.68 2.07 -6.48
N HIS A 95 6.49 1.74 -7.76
CA HIS A 95 6.39 2.73 -8.82
C HIS A 95 5.22 3.69 -8.58
N THR A 96 4.06 3.16 -8.20
CA THR A 96 2.87 3.95 -7.86
C THR A 96 3.10 4.90 -6.69
N LEU A 97 3.81 4.43 -5.65
CA LEU A 97 4.03 5.22 -4.44
C LEU A 97 5.18 6.21 -4.55
N CYS A 98 6.14 5.96 -5.44
CA CYS A 98 7.35 6.76 -5.61
C CYS A 98 7.28 7.76 -6.77
N LEU A 99 6.34 7.59 -7.71
CA LEU A 99 6.20 8.45 -8.89
C LEU A 99 6.03 9.92 -8.48
N GLY A 100 6.90 10.78 -9.02
CA GLY A 100 6.93 12.23 -8.73
C GLY A 100 7.49 12.61 -7.36
N ILE A 101 7.95 11.63 -6.57
CA ILE A 101 8.59 11.82 -5.25
C ILE A 101 10.08 11.48 -5.32
N TRP A 102 10.46 10.52 -6.16
CA TRP A 102 11.82 10.01 -6.25
C TRP A 102 12.39 10.09 -7.67
N THR A 103 13.71 10.10 -7.76
CA THR A 103 14.49 9.73 -8.94
C THR A 103 15.29 8.46 -8.61
N ASP A 104 15.14 7.40 -9.42
CA ASP A 104 15.74 6.07 -9.18
C ASP A 104 17.04 5.91 -9.98
N TYR A 105 18.19 5.86 -9.30
CA TYR A 105 19.52 5.68 -9.90
C TYR A 105 19.99 4.24 -9.73
N ASP A 106 20.45 3.63 -10.82
CA ASP A 106 20.78 2.21 -10.86
C ASP A 106 22.07 1.94 -11.63
N PHE A 107 22.88 1.00 -11.14
CA PHE A 107 24.06 0.55 -11.87
C PHE A 107 23.71 -0.28 -13.10
N VAL A 108 24.34 0.03 -14.22
CA VAL A 108 24.17 -0.73 -15.47
C VAL A 108 24.89 -2.07 -15.37
N ASN A 109 24.12 -3.15 -15.31
CA ASN A 109 24.59 -4.54 -15.27
C ASN A 109 25.62 -4.78 -14.15
N CYS A 110 25.30 -4.36 -12.91
CA CYS A 110 26.25 -4.26 -11.81
C CYS A 110 27.23 -5.45 -11.67
N HIS A 111 26.74 -6.63 -11.30
CA HIS A 111 27.57 -7.83 -11.11
C HIS A 111 28.37 -8.26 -12.35
N PRO A 112 27.76 -8.37 -13.56
CA PRO A 112 28.52 -8.62 -14.80
C PRO A 112 29.66 -7.62 -15.05
N THR A 113 29.39 -6.32 -14.87
CA THR A 113 30.38 -5.24 -15.05
C THR A 113 31.54 -5.35 -14.06
N ILE A 114 31.26 -5.73 -12.81
CA ILE A 114 32.31 -5.98 -11.81
C ILE A 114 33.13 -7.23 -12.20
N ALA A 115 32.45 -8.33 -12.55
CA ALA A 115 33.10 -9.60 -12.87
C ALA A 115 34.06 -9.46 -14.05
N VAL A 116 33.67 -8.76 -15.13
CA VAL A 116 34.55 -8.57 -16.30
C VAL A 116 35.81 -7.75 -15.96
N GLN A 117 35.68 -6.77 -15.06
CA GLN A 117 36.81 -5.97 -14.60
C GLN A 117 37.75 -6.78 -13.69
N LEU A 118 37.22 -7.71 -12.89
CA LEU A 118 38.03 -8.65 -12.12
C LEU A 118 38.76 -9.64 -13.04
N CYS A 119 38.09 -10.19 -14.05
CA CYS A 119 38.69 -11.06 -15.05
C CYS A 119 39.90 -10.40 -15.72
N ARG A 120 39.77 -9.13 -16.15
CA ARG A 120 40.88 -8.35 -16.75
C ARG A 120 42.03 -8.14 -15.77
N LYS A 121 41.76 -7.88 -14.49
CA LYS A 121 42.80 -7.72 -13.45
C LYS A 121 43.53 -9.04 -13.17
N MET A 122 42.87 -10.17 -13.37
CA MET A 122 43.40 -11.51 -13.11
C MET A 122 43.92 -12.23 -14.38
N ASP A 123 43.88 -11.56 -15.54
CA ASP A 123 44.24 -12.13 -16.85
C ASP A 123 43.42 -13.39 -17.19
N VAL A 124 42.10 -13.33 -16.98
CA VAL A 124 41.15 -14.41 -17.28
C VAL A 124 40.30 -14.04 -18.49
N ASP A 125 40.37 -14.85 -19.54
CA ASP A 125 39.51 -14.70 -20.72
C ASP A 125 38.03 -14.89 -20.37
N CYS A 126 37.20 -13.95 -20.83
CA CYS A 126 35.76 -13.96 -20.58
C CYS A 126 34.92 -13.45 -21.78
N PRO A 127 35.12 -13.99 -23.00
CA PRO A 127 34.48 -13.48 -24.23
C PRO A 127 32.95 -13.51 -24.18
N HIS A 128 32.32 -14.50 -23.54
CA HIS A 128 30.86 -14.56 -23.43
C HIS A 128 30.32 -13.52 -22.45
N LEU A 129 31.01 -13.28 -21.33
CA LEU A 129 30.67 -12.21 -20.40
C LEU A 129 30.84 -10.83 -21.05
N GLU A 130 31.94 -10.61 -21.78
CA GLU A 130 32.18 -9.38 -22.52
C GLU A 130 31.08 -9.13 -23.56
N ARG A 131 30.74 -10.16 -24.35
CA ARG A 131 29.62 -10.09 -25.30
C ARG A 131 28.29 -9.78 -24.59
N TYR A 132 28.02 -10.37 -23.43
CA TYR A 132 26.80 -10.09 -22.69
C TYR A 132 26.72 -8.63 -22.22
N ILE A 133 27.84 -7.99 -21.94
CA ILE A 133 27.88 -6.57 -21.56
C ILE A 133 27.70 -5.66 -22.78
N SER A 134 28.37 -5.95 -23.91
CA SER A 134 28.34 -5.10 -25.11
C SER A 134 27.10 -5.30 -25.99
N GLU A 135 26.57 -6.52 -26.05
CA GLU A 135 25.50 -6.95 -26.96
C GLU A 135 24.30 -7.54 -26.20
N ARG A 136 24.05 -7.05 -24.98
CA ARG A 136 23.06 -7.62 -24.05
C ARG A 136 21.71 -7.92 -24.68
N ASP A 137 21.12 -6.94 -25.35
CA ASP A 137 19.77 -7.09 -25.90
C ASP A 137 19.74 -8.09 -27.07
N ALA A 138 20.81 -8.19 -27.86
CA ALA A 138 20.93 -9.20 -28.90
C ALA A 138 21.01 -10.62 -28.28
N MET A 139 21.82 -10.81 -27.23
CA MET A 139 21.90 -12.11 -26.54
C MET A 139 20.57 -12.49 -25.86
N LEU A 140 19.85 -11.53 -25.30
CA LEU A 140 18.51 -11.77 -24.77
C LEU A 140 17.52 -12.14 -25.88
N ALA A 141 17.56 -11.47 -27.02
CA ALA A 141 16.71 -11.80 -28.18
C ALA A 141 16.99 -13.21 -28.73
N GLU A 142 18.26 -13.65 -28.76
CA GLU A 142 18.63 -15.01 -29.14
C GLU A 142 18.04 -16.06 -28.18
N LEU A 143 17.98 -15.78 -26.88
CA LEU A 143 17.32 -16.67 -25.90
C LEU A 143 15.81 -16.75 -26.13
N LEU A 144 15.15 -15.64 -26.44
CA LEU A 144 13.73 -15.62 -26.77
C LEU A 144 13.45 -16.43 -28.04
N ALA A 145 14.27 -16.25 -29.08
CA ALA A 145 14.18 -17.02 -30.32
C ALA A 145 14.41 -18.52 -30.09
N ALA A 146 15.19 -18.88 -29.06
CA ALA A 146 15.41 -20.26 -28.62
C ALA A 146 14.30 -20.82 -27.69
N GLY A 147 13.21 -20.08 -27.45
CA GLY A 147 12.04 -20.54 -26.73
C GLY A 147 11.94 -20.12 -25.25
N VAL A 148 12.77 -19.19 -24.79
CA VAL A 148 12.57 -18.57 -23.46
C VAL A 148 11.35 -17.65 -23.50
N SER A 149 10.50 -17.71 -22.47
CA SER A 149 9.16 -17.09 -22.46
C SER A 149 9.17 -15.58 -22.66
N ASP A 150 10.05 -14.88 -21.96
CA ASP A 150 10.06 -13.43 -21.88
C ASP A 150 11.45 -12.91 -21.49
N ARG A 151 11.64 -11.61 -21.69
CA ARG A 151 12.94 -10.95 -21.51
C ARG A 151 13.42 -10.98 -20.05
N ASP A 152 12.52 -10.93 -19.09
CA ASP A 152 12.88 -10.97 -17.67
C ASP A 152 13.31 -12.38 -17.27
N THR A 153 12.63 -13.42 -17.75
CA THR A 153 13.06 -14.81 -17.61
C THR A 153 14.42 -15.05 -18.27
N ALA A 154 14.65 -14.51 -19.48
CA ALA A 154 15.95 -14.60 -20.16
C ALA A 154 17.09 -13.94 -19.37
N LYS A 155 16.84 -12.75 -18.79
CA LYS A 155 17.80 -12.09 -17.88
C LYS A 155 18.09 -12.94 -16.64
N GLN A 156 17.03 -13.45 -15.99
CA GLN A 156 17.18 -14.29 -14.79
C GLN A 156 17.96 -15.57 -15.09
N LEU A 157 17.80 -16.14 -16.28
CA LEU A 157 18.55 -17.30 -16.72
C LEU A 157 20.06 -17.03 -16.77
N ILE A 158 20.49 -15.92 -17.38
CA ILE A 158 21.91 -15.52 -17.42
C ILE A 158 22.43 -15.17 -16.01
N ILE A 159 21.69 -14.38 -15.23
CA ILE A 159 22.10 -13.95 -13.88
C ILE A 159 22.23 -15.15 -12.94
N SER A 160 21.28 -16.08 -12.98
CA SER A 160 21.32 -17.30 -12.19
C SER A 160 22.47 -18.21 -12.64
N CYS A 161 22.77 -18.29 -13.94
CA CYS A 161 23.94 -18.99 -14.45
C CYS A 161 25.24 -18.39 -13.92
N LEU A 162 25.38 -17.06 -13.91
CA LEU A 162 26.53 -16.36 -13.32
C LEU A 162 26.68 -16.69 -11.83
N ASN A 163 25.57 -16.78 -11.10
CA ASN A 163 25.57 -17.22 -9.70
C ASN A 163 25.70 -18.74 -9.51
N GLY A 164 26.00 -19.50 -10.57
CA GLY A 164 26.32 -20.92 -10.52
C GLY A 164 25.12 -21.87 -10.57
N SER A 165 23.96 -21.41 -11.04
CA SER A 165 22.82 -22.29 -11.33
C SER A 165 23.01 -23.06 -12.64
N GLY A 166 22.32 -24.20 -12.78
CA GLY A 166 22.45 -25.12 -13.91
C GLY A 166 21.42 -24.93 -15.04
N GLY A 167 20.86 -23.73 -15.22
CA GLY A 167 19.85 -23.46 -16.25
C GLY A 167 20.25 -23.94 -17.65
N THR A 168 19.25 -24.25 -18.48
CA THR A 168 19.45 -24.72 -19.86
C THR A 168 18.81 -23.77 -20.85
N ALA A 169 19.54 -23.46 -21.93
CA ALA A 169 19.03 -22.76 -23.11
C ALA A 169 19.55 -23.43 -24.37
N SER A 170 18.76 -23.39 -25.43
CA SER A 170 19.08 -24.01 -26.72
C SER A 170 19.79 -23.02 -27.67
N THR A 171 20.76 -22.27 -27.17
CA THR A 171 21.60 -21.38 -27.98
C THR A 171 23.01 -21.96 -28.14
N GLN A 172 23.64 -21.72 -29.29
CA GLN A 172 24.96 -22.30 -29.61
C GLN A 172 26.07 -21.92 -28.62
N TRP A 173 25.94 -20.78 -27.94
CA TRP A 173 26.92 -20.26 -26.99
C TRP A 173 26.63 -20.62 -25.52
N TRP A 174 25.47 -21.21 -25.20
CA TRP A 174 25.03 -21.39 -23.81
C TRP A 174 26.01 -22.26 -22.98
N ASP A 175 26.43 -23.39 -23.55
CA ASP A 175 27.36 -24.30 -22.87
C ASP A 175 28.77 -23.70 -22.72
N GLY A 176 29.17 -22.88 -23.69
CA GLY A 176 30.39 -22.07 -23.62
C GLY A 176 30.34 -21.07 -22.47
N MET A 177 29.27 -20.27 -22.39
CA MET A 177 29.06 -19.30 -21.31
C MET A 177 29.02 -19.98 -19.93
N LYS A 178 28.32 -21.12 -19.78
CA LYS A 178 28.32 -21.89 -18.51
C LYS A 178 29.72 -22.31 -18.08
N SER A 179 30.52 -22.78 -19.03
CA SER A 179 31.88 -23.24 -18.77
C SER A 179 32.77 -22.06 -18.40
N GLU A 180 32.67 -20.96 -19.14
CA GLU A 180 33.35 -19.69 -18.84
C GLU A 180 33.02 -19.19 -17.43
N PHE A 181 31.73 -19.11 -17.05
CA PHE A 181 31.32 -18.63 -15.73
C PHE A 181 31.85 -19.51 -14.58
N ARG A 182 32.03 -20.83 -14.80
CA ARG A 182 32.68 -21.70 -13.81
C ARG A 182 34.16 -21.39 -13.66
N VAL A 183 34.86 -21.10 -14.77
CA VAL A 183 36.27 -20.68 -14.76
C VAL A 183 36.42 -19.34 -14.04
N ILE A 184 35.58 -18.35 -14.39
CA ILE A 184 35.55 -17.05 -13.73
C ILE A 184 35.30 -17.19 -12.22
N ALA A 185 34.28 -17.98 -11.84
CA ALA A 185 33.98 -18.23 -10.44
C ALA A 185 35.15 -18.87 -9.69
N ALA A 186 35.85 -19.82 -10.31
CA ALA A 186 37.03 -20.44 -9.72
C ALA A 186 38.19 -19.43 -9.58
N ALA A 187 38.47 -18.62 -10.60
CA ALA A 187 39.53 -17.63 -10.56
C ALA A 187 39.28 -16.59 -9.46
N ILE A 188 38.07 -16.01 -9.41
CA ILE A 188 37.71 -15.01 -8.40
C ILE A 188 37.73 -15.63 -7.00
N ALA A 189 37.12 -16.81 -6.80
CA ALA A 189 37.01 -17.42 -5.48
C ALA A 189 38.37 -17.81 -4.89
N ASN A 190 39.32 -18.28 -5.72
CA ASN A 190 40.62 -18.75 -5.29
C ASN A 190 41.72 -17.68 -5.31
N HIS A 191 41.40 -16.46 -5.75
CA HIS A 191 42.34 -15.34 -5.66
C HIS A 191 42.73 -15.05 -4.21
N ALA A 192 44.00 -14.76 -3.96
CA ALA A 192 44.56 -14.62 -2.60
C ALA A 192 43.78 -13.58 -1.75
N ASP A 193 43.41 -12.45 -2.35
CA ASP A 193 42.65 -11.38 -1.68
C ASP A 193 41.26 -11.84 -1.18
N ASN A 194 40.70 -12.89 -1.80
CA ASN A 194 39.37 -13.41 -1.51
C ASN A 194 39.40 -14.63 -0.58
N ALA A 195 40.57 -15.05 -0.10
CA ALA A 195 40.72 -16.23 0.75
C ALA A 195 39.85 -16.19 2.02
N HIS A 196 39.68 -15.01 2.61
CA HIS A 196 38.81 -14.82 3.76
C HIS A 196 37.33 -15.10 3.42
N LEU A 197 36.81 -14.54 2.32
CA LEU A 197 35.45 -14.80 1.86
C LEU A 197 35.24 -16.27 1.49
N LEU A 198 36.21 -16.90 0.84
CA LEU A 198 36.15 -18.32 0.50
C LEU A 198 36.00 -19.19 1.75
N ARG A 199 36.80 -18.93 2.80
CA ARG A 199 36.69 -19.64 4.07
C ARG A 199 35.30 -19.46 4.69
N MET A 200 34.81 -18.23 4.76
CA MET A 200 33.50 -17.94 5.33
C MET A 200 32.37 -18.58 4.55
N CYS A 201 32.46 -18.61 3.22
CA CYS A 201 31.47 -19.27 2.38
C CYS A 201 31.44 -20.78 2.64
N LYS A 202 32.60 -21.42 2.85
CA LYS A 202 32.71 -22.86 3.17
C LYS A 202 32.07 -23.17 4.52
N GLU A 203 32.35 -22.36 5.53
CA GLU A 203 31.79 -22.52 6.89
C GLU A 203 30.27 -22.37 6.88
N ARG A 204 29.74 -21.43 6.09
CA ARG A 204 28.29 -21.13 6.07
C ARG A 204 27.48 -22.08 5.19
N TRP A 205 28.00 -22.48 4.03
CA TRP A 205 27.22 -23.17 2.99
C TRP A 205 27.84 -24.48 2.49
N GLY A 206 28.91 -24.95 3.12
CA GLY A 206 29.64 -26.16 2.71
C GLY A 206 30.42 -25.98 1.41
N THR A 207 30.84 -27.09 0.81
CA THR A 207 31.70 -27.11 -0.39
C THR A 207 30.94 -27.13 -1.71
N GLN A 208 29.64 -27.43 -1.69
CA GLN A 208 28.82 -27.48 -2.90
C GLN A 208 28.67 -26.08 -3.51
N ASN A 209 29.03 -25.95 -4.79
CA ASN A 209 29.00 -24.70 -5.56
C ASN A 209 29.76 -23.54 -4.86
N ILE A 210 30.84 -23.88 -4.14
CA ILE A 210 31.54 -22.92 -3.29
C ILE A 210 32.16 -21.77 -4.06
N ASN A 211 32.69 -22.02 -5.26
CA ASN A 211 33.31 -20.99 -6.08
C ASN A 211 32.29 -19.93 -6.51
N ALA A 212 31.10 -20.33 -6.96
CA ALA A 212 30.07 -19.38 -7.36
C ALA A 212 29.49 -18.61 -6.16
N LYS A 213 29.28 -19.29 -5.02
CA LYS A 213 28.87 -18.63 -3.77
C LYS A 213 29.90 -17.58 -3.32
N THR A 214 31.19 -17.92 -3.40
CA THR A 214 32.29 -17.03 -3.04
C THR A 214 32.40 -15.86 -4.00
N MET A 215 32.34 -16.11 -5.31
CA MET A 215 32.30 -15.05 -6.32
C MET A 215 31.12 -14.11 -6.06
N SER A 216 29.92 -14.63 -5.83
CA SER A 216 28.74 -13.81 -5.52
C SER A 216 28.97 -12.93 -4.28
N ALA A 217 29.62 -13.45 -3.23
CA ALA A 217 30.01 -12.65 -2.06
C ALA A 217 31.02 -11.54 -2.41
N VAL A 218 32.04 -11.83 -3.23
CA VAL A 218 33.02 -10.83 -3.70
C VAL A 218 32.33 -9.73 -4.51
N LEU A 219 31.44 -10.10 -5.44
CA LEU A 219 30.69 -9.13 -6.24
C LEU A 219 29.80 -8.24 -5.38
N ASN A 220 29.11 -8.81 -4.38
CA ASN A 220 28.30 -8.04 -3.42
C ASN A 220 29.13 -7.04 -2.60
N VAL A 221 30.35 -7.41 -2.18
CA VAL A 221 31.25 -6.50 -1.46
C VAL A 221 31.59 -5.29 -2.33
N ILE A 222 31.94 -5.52 -3.59
CA ILE A 222 32.31 -4.46 -4.52
C ILE A 222 31.09 -3.61 -4.89
N GLU A 223 29.93 -4.23 -5.14
CA GLU A 223 28.64 -3.56 -5.37
C GLU A 223 28.34 -2.57 -4.23
N ASN A 224 28.40 -3.03 -2.97
CA ASN A 224 28.13 -2.17 -1.83
C ASN A 224 29.12 -1.01 -1.74
N ARG A 225 30.42 -1.26 -1.96
CA ARG A 225 31.42 -0.17 -1.94
C ARG A 225 31.15 0.88 -3.01
N CYS A 226 30.70 0.46 -4.19
CA CYS A 226 30.30 1.38 -5.26
C CYS A 226 29.03 2.15 -4.88
N LEU A 227 28.04 1.49 -4.28
CA LEU A 227 26.80 2.12 -3.82
C LEU A 227 27.04 3.12 -2.68
N GLU A 228 27.90 2.77 -1.73
CA GLU A 228 28.33 3.64 -0.61
C GLU A 228 29.01 4.89 -1.17
N CYS A 229 29.91 4.73 -2.15
CA CYS A 229 30.56 5.85 -2.83
C CYS A 229 29.57 6.73 -3.62
N LEU A 230 28.59 6.11 -4.30
CA LEU A 230 27.51 6.83 -4.99
C LEU A 230 26.70 7.67 -4.01
N TYR A 231 26.28 7.09 -2.88
CA TYR A 231 25.55 7.81 -1.85
C TYR A 231 26.34 9.01 -1.32
N ASP A 232 27.62 8.82 -1.00
CA ASP A 232 28.46 9.91 -0.49
C ASP A 232 28.63 11.04 -1.50
N PHE A 233 28.76 10.70 -2.79
CA PHE A 233 28.77 11.68 -3.88
C PHE A 233 27.45 12.48 -3.91
N MET A 234 26.31 11.79 -3.90
CA MET A 234 24.99 12.43 -3.93
C MET A 234 24.79 13.33 -2.70
N LYS A 235 25.15 12.85 -1.51
CA LYS A 235 25.05 13.62 -0.27
C LYS A 235 25.91 14.89 -0.30
N LYS A 236 27.16 14.80 -0.77
CA LYS A 236 28.07 15.96 -0.91
C LYS A 236 27.58 17.00 -1.92
N ARG A 237 26.76 16.59 -2.90
CA ARG A 237 26.11 17.46 -3.89
C ARG A 237 24.76 18.03 -3.41
N GLY A 238 24.36 17.75 -2.17
CA GLY A 238 23.08 18.21 -1.62
C GLY A 238 21.87 17.45 -2.14
N CYS A 239 22.06 16.31 -2.81
CA CYS A 239 20.98 15.54 -3.40
C CYS A 239 20.13 14.74 -2.40
N VAL A 240 20.61 14.63 -1.16
CA VAL A 240 20.00 13.86 -0.07
C VAL A 240 19.64 14.80 1.09
N PRO A 241 18.65 15.70 0.91
CA PRO A 241 18.21 16.59 1.98
C PRO A 241 17.51 15.80 3.10
N ASP A 242 17.69 16.22 4.35
CA ASP A 242 17.00 15.64 5.52
C ASP A 242 17.05 14.10 5.62
N ALA A 243 18.17 13.52 5.16
CA ALA A 243 18.37 12.08 5.08
C ALA A 243 17.31 11.33 4.24
N GLN A 244 16.68 12.00 3.27
CA GLN A 244 15.73 11.39 2.36
C GLN A 244 16.46 10.59 1.28
N CYS A 245 16.50 9.27 1.45
CA CYS A 245 17.12 8.33 0.52
C CYS A 245 16.56 6.93 0.77
N ALA A 246 16.37 6.15 -0.29
CA ALA A 246 16.09 4.72 -0.16
C ALA A 246 17.16 3.92 -0.92
N LEU A 247 17.73 2.88 -0.29
CA LEU A 247 18.69 2.01 -0.97
C LEU A 247 17.96 0.88 -1.67
N ILE A 248 18.09 0.77 -2.98
CA ILE A 248 17.42 -0.23 -3.81
C ILE A 248 18.48 -1.17 -4.41
N PHE A 249 18.98 -2.10 -3.58
CA PHE A 249 20.02 -3.06 -3.96
C PHE A 249 21.24 -2.41 -4.65
N ASP A 250 21.41 -2.60 -5.97
CA ASP A 250 22.49 -2.02 -6.78
C ASP A 250 22.19 -0.59 -7.27
N GLY A 251 21.29 0.09 -6.58
CA GLY A 251 20.88 1.46 -6.84
C GLY A 251 20.38 2.17 -5.58
N LEU A 252 20.01 3.44 -5.74
CA LEU A 252 19.40 4.25 -4.70
C LEU A 252 18.41 5.25 -5.29
N GLN A 253 17.44 5.66 -4.48
CA GLN A 253 16.47 6.68 -4.81
C GLN A 253 16.80 7.96 -4.03
N ILE A 254 16.81 9.09 -4.72
CA ILE A 254 16.90 10.43 -4.12
C ILE A 254 15.65 11.26 -4.44
N PRO A 255 15.30 12.29 -3.65
CA PRO A 255 14.07 13.04 -3.85
C PRO A 255 14.01 13.70 -5.23
N ASP A 256 12.84 13.68 -5.85
CA ASP A 256 12.54 14.42 -7.07
C ASP A 256 12.12 15.87 -6.73
N ASN A 257 13.12 16.68 -6.40
CA ASN A 257 12.95 18.09 -6.05
C ASN A 257 13.59 19.02 -7.09
N GLU A 258 13.35 20.33 -6.98
CA GLU A 258 13.87 21.34 -7.90
C GLU A 258 15.39 21.26 -8.06
N HIS A 259 16.14 21.21 -6.95
CA HIS A 259 17.60 21.08 -6.96
C HIS A 259 18.10 19.86 -7.75
N ASN A 260 17.53 18.68 -7.48
CA ASN A 260 17.92 17.44 -8.16
C ASN A 260 17.51 17.44 -9.64
N ARG A 261 16.34 18.00 -9.97
CA ARG A 261 15.90 18.19 -11.36
C ARG A 261 16.82 19.14 -12.10
N GLU A 262 17.21 20.25 -11.50
CA GLU A 262 18.15 21.21 -12.10
C GLU A 262 19.51 20.57 -12.36
N LEU A 263 20.06 19.80 -11.41
CA LEU A 263 21.31 19.07 -11.64
C LEU A 263 21.20 18.12 -12.83
N LEU A 264 20.09 17.40 -12.96
CA LEU A 264 19.83 16.51 -14.09
C LEU A 264 19.57 17.27 -15.40
N LEU A 265 18.85 18.38 -15.39
CA LEU A 265 18.50 19.14 -16.59
C LEU A 265 19.69 19.96 -17.12
N LEU A 266 20.42 20.63 -16.23
CA LEU A 266 21.55 21.51 -16.58
C LEU A 266 22.83 20.74 -16.88
N HIS A 267 23.03 19.59 -16.22
CA HIS A 267 24.26 18.83 -16.33
C HIS A 267 24.08 17.42 -16.91
N GLY A 268 22.86 16.87 -16.97
CA GLY A 268 22.51 15.65 -17.70
C GLY A 268 23.54 14.53 -17.56
N ASP A 269 24.04 14.07 -18.71
CA ASP A 269 25.06 13.02 -18.80
C ASP A 269 26.36 13.36 -18.06
N ARG A 270 26.72 14.65 -17.91
CA ARG A 270 27.94 15.05 -17.18
C ARG A 270 27.83 14.76 -15.69
N PHE A 271 26.67 14.97 -15.08
CA PHE A 271 26.49 14.67 -13.65
C PHE A 271 26.64 13.16 -13.38
N LEU A 272 26.07 12.33 -14.25
CA LEU A 272 26.25 10.88 -14.18
C LEU A 272 27.72 10.50 -14.42
N GLN A 273 28.38 11.10 -15.41
CA GLN A 273 29.80 10.86 -15.69
C GLN A 273 30.70 11.22 -14.49
N ASP A 274 30.44 12.34 -13.83
CA ASP A 274 31.16 12.76 -12.62
C ASP A 274 30.99 11.73 -11.49
N ALA A 275 29.77 11.22 -11.29
CA ALA A 275 29.51 10.15 -10.32
C ALA A 275 30.26 8.86 -10.69
N VAL A 276 30.21 8.44 -11.96
CA VAL A 276 30.96 7.26 -12.44
C VAL A 276 32.45 7.43 -12.24
N GLN A 277 32.99 8.61 -12.53
CA GLN A 277 34.41 8.92 -12.37
C GLN A 277 34.81 8.91 -10.89
N HIS A 278 33.98 9.48 -10.00
CA HIS A 278 34.22 9.44 -8.56
C HIS A 278 34.25 8.01 -8.01
N ILE A 279 33.34 7.14 -8.48
CA ILE A 279 33.31 5.72 -8.11
C ILE A 279 34.57 5.02 -8.60
N LEU A 280 35.00 5.27 -9.84
CA LEU A 280 36.21 4.68 -10.41
C LEU A 280 37.46 5.08 -9.61
N GLU A 281 37.62 6.36 -9.29
CA GLU A 281 38.76 6.88 -8.53
C GLU A 281 38.81 6.33 -7.10
N THR A 282 37.65 6.14 -6.47
CA THR A 282 37.55 5.70 -5.07
C THR A 282 37.62 4.18 -4.93
N THR A 283 37.00 3.44 -5.84
CA THR A 283 36.82 1.99 -5.72
C THR A 283 37.70 1.18 -6.67
N GLY A 284 38.20 1.80 -7.74
CA GLY A 284 38.91 1.13 -8.83
C GLY A 284 38.00 0.32 -9.77
N PHE A 285 36.69 0.57 -9.74
CA PHE A 285 35.70 -0.04 -10.63
C PHE A 285 34.91 1.03 -11.37
N LYS A 286 34.84 0.90 -12.69
CA LYS A 286 34.00 1.77 -13.52
C LYS A 286 32.59 1.19 -13.57
N MET A 287 31.63 1.89 -13.00
CA MET A 287 30.23 1.46 -12.94
C MET A 287 29.35 2.44 -13.72
N GLY A 288 28.75 1.99 -14.83
CA GLY A 288 27.79 2.83 -15.56
C GLY A 288 26.55 3.10 -14.70
N LEU A 289 25.99 4.31 -14.81
CA LEU A 289 24.79 4.73 -14.09
C LEU A 289 23.68 5.10 -15.06
N LYS A 290 22.44 4.84 -14.67
CA LYS A 290 21.25 5.28 -15.39
C LYS A 290 20.15 5.70 -14.43
N VAL A 291 19.27 6.57 -14.89
CA VAL A 291 18.01 6.88 -14.21
C VAL A 291 16.94 5.91 -14.72
N LYS A 292 16.27 5.20 -13.80
CA LYS A 292 15.16 4.30 -14.11
C LYS A 292 13.82 5.06 -14.02
N PRO A 293 12.96 4.97 -15.04
CA PRO A 293 11.62 5.53 -14.95
C PRO A 293 10.72 4.70 -14.02
N PHE A 294 9.72 5.35 -13.45
CA PHE A 294 8.61 4.71 -12.73
C PHE A 294 7.44 4.42 -13.68
N ASP A 295 7.70 3.68 -14.75
CA ASP A 295 6.77 3.42 -15.86
C ASP A 295 5.80 2.25 -15.62
N GLU A 296 6.13 1.34 -14.69
CA GLU A 296 5.24 0.27 -14.24
C GLU A 296 4.30 0.67 -13.08
N ALA A 297 3.82 1.91 -12.98
CA ALA A 297 2.88 2.30 -11.92
C ALA A 297 1.45 1.78 -12.16
N TYR A 298 0.62 1.71 -11.12
CA TYR A 298 -0.83 1.55 -11.26
C TYR A 298 -1.45 2.85 -11.79
N GLU A 299 -2.37 2.74 -12.74
CA GLU A 299 -3.19 3.86 -13.19
C GLU A 299 -4.32 4.09 -12.17
N LEU A 300 -4.14 5.08 -11.29
CA LEU A 300 -5.19 5.48 -10.35
C LEU A 300 -6.21 6.38 -11.06
N PRO A 301 -7.52 6.26 -10.75
CA PRO A 301 -8.53 7.05 -11.43
C PRO A 301 -8.38 8.55 -11.16
N GLU A 302 -8.86 9.38 -12.08
CA GLU A 302 -8.93 10.82 -11.87
C GLU A 302 -9.77 11.14 -10.62
N GLY A 303 -9.31 12.12 -9.84
CA GLY A 303 -9.93 12.48 -8.57
C GLY A 303 -9.82 11.39 -7.48
N TYR A 304 -8.94 10.39 -7.61
CA TYR A 304 -8.77 9.35 -6.57
C TYR A 304 -8.47 9.95 -5.19
N ARG A 305 -7.83 11.13 -5.15
CA ARG A 305 -7.52 11.85 -3.91
C ARG A 305 -8.77 12.24 -3.13
N ASP A 306 -9.86 12.58 -3.84
CA ASP A 306 -11.14 12.96 -3.23
C ASP A 306 -11.96 11.76 -2.75
N LYS A 307 -11.53 10.53 -3.13
CA LYS A 307 -12.17 9.27 -2.75
C LYS A 307 -11.53 8.62 -1.53
N VAL A 308 -10.50 9.23 -0.96
CA VAL A 308 -9.83 8.72 0.24
C VAL A 308 -10.46 9.34 1.46
N SER A 309 -11.05 8.53 2.34
CA SER A 309 -11.38 9.00 3.68
C SER A 309 -10.09 9.07 4.50
N ASP A 310 -9.75 10.26 5.00
CA ASP A 310 -8.56 10.44 5.83
C ASP A 310 -8.67 9.58 7.09
N ILE A 311 -7.65 8.75 7.35
CA ILE A 311 -7.47 8.11 8.65
C ILE A 311 -7.51 9.19 9.72
N SER A 312 -8.56 9.17 10.53
CA SER A 312 -8.76 10.15 11.59
C SER A 312 -7.98 9.71 12.82
N VAL A 313 -6.93 10.46 13.16
CA VAL A 313 -6.13 10.21 14.36
C VAL A 313 -6.59 11.13 15.49
N ILE A 314 -7.04 10.53 16.58
CA ILE A 314 -7.40 11.23 17.82
C ILE A 314 -6.38 10.93 18.92
N GLU A 315 -6.39 11.69 20.01
CA GLU A 315 -5.63 11.30 21.21
C GLU A 315 -6.33 10.13 21.92
N LEU A 316 -5.56 9.16 22.44
CA LEU A 316 -6.13 8.00 23.13
C LEU A 316 -6.94 8.44 24.36
N GLY A 317 -8.18 7.97 24.43
CA GLY A 317 -9.15 8.35 25.44
C GLY A 317 -9.95 9.61 25.11
N ASN A 318 -9.75 10.23 23.94
CA ASN A 318 -10.56 11.35 23.48
C ASN A 318 -11.83 10.87 22.73
N ASP A 319 -12.73 10.21 23.46
CA ASP A 319 -13.97 9.66 22.90
C ASP A 319 -14.87 10.75 22.30
N ARG A 320 -14.74 12.00 22.78
CA ARG A 320 -15.48 13.14 22.23
C ARG A 320 -15.09 13.41 20.78
N ALA A 321 -13.80 13.40 20.46
CA ALA A 321 -13.34 13.58 19.09
C ALA A 321 -13.83 12.44 18.16
N ALA A 322 -13.90 11.22 18.69
CA ALA A 322 -14.49 10.09 17.95
C ALA A 322 -15.99 10.28 17.69
N ALA A 323 -16.74 10.76 18.68
CA ALA A 323 -18.17 11.08 18.53
C ALA A 323 -18.41 12.23 17.55
N ASP A 324 -17.58 13.27 17.56
CA ASP A 324 -17.70 14.38 16.61
C ASP A 324 -17.46 13.91 15.16
N LEU A 325 -16.52 12.97 14.94
CA LEU A 325 -16.31 12.32 13.64
C LEU A 325 -17.51 11.48 13.20
N PHE A 326 -18.17 10.81 14.14
CA PHE A 326 -19.39 10.06 13.89
C PHE A 326 -20.52 10.97 13.41
N PHE A 327 -20.79 12.07 14.11
CA PHE A 327 -21.85 13.00 13.70
C PHE A 327 -21.56 13.71 12.37
N LYS A 328 -20.28 13.94 12.07
CA LYS A 328 -19.85 14.47 10.77
C LYS A 328 -20.17 13.52 9.61
N HIS A 329 -20.02 12.20 9.80
CA HIS A 329 -20.24 11.20 8.75
C HIS A 329 -21.68 10.67 8.70
N PHE A 330 -22.38 10.66 9.84
CA PHE A 330 -23.74 10.13 9.96
C PHE A 330 -24.70 11.20 10.50
N PRO A 331 -24.88 12.33 9.78
CA PRO A 331 -25.78 13.39 10.21
C PRO A 331 -27.21 12.86 10.31
N GLU A 332 -27.93 13.31 11.33
CA GLU A 332 -29.38 13.04 11.54
C GLU A 332 -29.78 11.55 11.63
N ARG A 333 -28.80 10.65 11.80
CA ARG A 333 -29.06 9.20 11.81
C ARG A 333 -29.60 8.71 13.15
N LEU A 334 -29.39 9.47 14.22
CA LEU A 334 -29.81 9.18 15.58
C LEU A 334 -30.57 10.37 16.16
N VAL A 335 -31.74 10.10 16.73
CA VAL A 335 -32.58 11.08 17.40
C VAL A 335 -32.97 10.56 18.79
N ARG A 336 -33.03 11.46 19.77
CA ARG A 336 -33.53 11.21 21.12
C ARG A 336 -34.71 12.14 21.40
N SER A 337 -35.82 11.57 21.82
CA SER A 337 -37.03 12.31 22.19
C SER A 337 -37.50 11.79 23.54
N GLY A 338 -37.49 12.66 24.56
CA GLY A 338 -37.55 12.24 25.96
C GLY A 338 -36.55 11.14 26.32
N ASN A 339 -37.06 9.99 26.76
CA ASN A 339 -36.27 8.81 27.16
C ASN A 339 -36.11 7.75 26.06
N ARG A 340 -36.56 8.03 24.83
CA ARG A 340 -36.51 7.08 23.71
C ARG A 340 -35.47 7.52 22.69
N TYR A 341 -34.81 6.54 22.09
CA TYR A 341 -33.85 6.71 21.02
C TYR A 341 -34.44 6.14 19.74
N PHE A 342 -34.13 6.76 18.62
CA PHE A 342 -34.62 6.39 17.31
C PHE A 342 -33.45 6.42 16.32
N TRP A 343 -33.20 5.30 15.66
CA TRP A 343 -32.16 5.16 14.64
C TRP A 343 -32.78 5.06 13.26
N ARG A 344 -32.44 5.99 12.36
CA ARG A 344 -32.95 5.99 10.99
C ARG A 344 -32.23 4.92 10.17
N THR A 345 -32.96 3.89 9.75
CA THR A 345 -32.47 2.88 8.81
C THR A 345 -32.42 3.43 7.38
N GLU A 346 -31.74 2.72 6.46
CA GLU A 346 -31.70 3.10 5.05
C GLU A 346 -33.08 3.12 4.40
N SER A 347 -34.00 2.27 4.87
CA SER A 347 -35.39 2.26 4.41
C SER A 347 -36.24 3.42 4.95
N GLY A 348 -35.68 4.29 5.81
CA GLY A 348 -36.41 5.37 6.46
C GLY A 348 -37.25 4.95 7.68
N ILE A 349 -37.38 3.64 7.95
CA ILE A 349 -37.97 3.15 9.21
C ILE A 349 -37.00 3.38 10.37
N TYR A 350 -37.53 3.77 11.52
CA TYR A 350 -36.77 4.02 12.73
C TYR A 350 -36.75 2.80 13.64
N GLU A 351 -35.55 2.32 13.96
CA GLU A 351 -35.36 1.36 15.04
C GLU A 351 -35.46 2.10 16.39
N SER A 352 -36.21 1.55 17.34
CA SER A 352 -36.41 2.16 18.67
C SER A 352 -35.94 1.29 19.84
N GLU A 353 -35.53 0.04 19.57
CA GLU A 353 -34.92 -0.84 20.55
C GLU A 353 -33.46 -0.43 20.79
N LEU A 354 -33.19 0.12 21.98
CA LEU A 354 -31.86 0.65 22.35
C LEU A 354 -30.71 -0.36 22.12
N LYS A 355 -30.97 -1.66 22.30
CA LYS A 355 -29.96 -2.70 22.08
C LYS A 355 -29.54 -2.78 20.61
N LEU A 356 -30.51 -2.71 19.68
CA LEU A 356 -30.26 -2.72 18.24
C LEU A 356 -29.61 -1.41 17.81
N ILE A 357 -30.08 -0.27 18.33
CA ILE A 357 -29.49 1.06 18.09
C ILE A 357 -28.00 1.09 18.46
N LYS A 358 -27.65 0.56 19.64
CA LYS A 358 -26.24 0.44 20.05
C LYS A 358 -25.45 -0.40 19.06
N GLY A 359 -26.00 -1.53 18.60
CA GLY A 359 -25.39 -2.35 17.55
C GLY A 359 -25.13 -1.57 16.25
N CYS A 360 -26.09 -0.76 15.81
CA CYS A 360 -25.95 0.09 14.61
C CYS A 360 -24.87 1.17 14.78
N ILE A 361 -24.82 1.85 15.94
CA ILE A 361 -23.76 2.82 16.25
C ILE A 361 -22.39 2.14 16.23
N MET A 362 -22.26 0.99 16.89
CA MET A 362 -21.00 0.24 16.93
C MET A 362 -20.53 -0.22 15.55
N SER A 363 -21.46 -0.63 14.68
CA SER A 363 -21.15 -0.98 13.29
C SER A 363 -20.65 0.23 12.51
N SER A 364 -21.37 1.35 12.61
CA SER A 364 -21.05 2.61 11.93
C SER A 364 -19.71 3.18 12.39
N MET A 365 -19.37 3.06 13.69
CA MET A 365 -18.08 3.47 14.24
C MET A 365 -16.90 2.72 13.60
N ARG A 366 -17.06 1.44 13.25
CA ARG A 366 -16.01 0.64 12.59
C ARG A 366 -15.71 1.14 11.18
N GLU A 367 -16.70 1.70 10.50
CA GLU A 367 -16.57 2.25 9.14
C GLU A 367 -15.74 3.56 9.10
N LEU A 368 -15.54 4.21 10.26
CA LEU A 368 -14.81 5.48 10.34
C LEU A 368 -13.28 5.34 10.36
N HIS A 369 -12.75 4.11 10.52
CA HIS A 369 -11.31 3.84 10.54
C HIS A 369 -10.50 4.80 11.44
N ILE A 370 -10.94 4.97 12.69
CA ILE A 370 -10.34 5.90 13.66
C ILE A 370 -9.17 5.21 14.36
N TYR A 371 -8.06 5.93 14.49
CA TYR A 371 -6.89 5.50 15.24
C TYR A 371 -6.61 6.47 16.39
N ALA A 372 -6.04 5.97 17.46
CA ALA A 372 -5.71 6.75 18.65
C ALA A 372 -4.18 6.82 18.86
N ARG A 373 -3.68 8.02 19.16
CA ARG A 373 -2.30 8.28 19.55
C ARG A 373 -2.11 8.01 21.04
N THR A 374 -1.12 7.19 21.39
CA THR A 374 -0.76 6.90 22.79
C THR A 374 0.14 7.99 23.37
N ALA A 375 0.24 8.07 24.70
CA ALA A 375 1.16 8.98 25.39
C ALA A 375 2.65 8.76 25.05
N SER A 376 2.99 7.60 24.46
CA SER A 376 4.32 7.25 23.98
C SER A 376 4.50 7.47 22.46
N ASP A 377 3.61 8.23 21.82
CA ASP A 377 3.60 8.46 20.36
C ASP A 377 3.44 7.16 19.53
N GLY A 378 2.83 6.14 20.12
CA GLY A 378 2.32 4.96 19.41
C GLY A 378 0.96 5.28 18.77
N ILE A 379 0.56 4.52 17.76
CA ILE A 379 -0.79 4.60 17.17
C ILE A 379 -1.45 3.24 17.31
N VAL A 380 -2.67 3.22 17.84
CA VAL A 380 -3.46 1.99 18.02
C VAL A 380 -4.83 2.14 17.36
N PRO A 381 -5.41 1.06 16.81
CA PRO A 381 -6.77 1.09 16.29
C PRO A 381 -7.77 1.47 17.39
N TYR A 382 -8.53 2.54 17.18
CA TYR A 382 -9.59 2.95 18.11
C TYR A 382 -10.92 2.31 17.72
N SER A 383 -11.33 2.46 16.45
CA SER A 383 -12.60 1.97 15.94
C SER A 383 -12.69 0.45 15.77
N ASP A 384 -11.59 -0.28 15.98
CA ASP A 384 -11.57 -1.76 15.98
C ASP A 384 -11.61 -2.35 17.40
N ASN A 385 -11.45 -1.51 18.43
CA ASN A 385 -11.47 -1.95 19.82
C ASN A 385 -12.88 -1.80 20.41
N THR A 386 -13.53 -2.93 20.73
CA THR A 386 -14.90 -2.95 21.27
C THR A 386 -15.06 -2.09 22.53
N GLY A 387 -14.07 -2.04 23.43
CA GLY A 387 -14.15 -1.24 24.64
C GLY A 387 -14.18 0.27 24.35
N HIS A 388 -13.32 0.72 23.44
CA HIS A 388 -13.31 2.13 22.99
C HIS A 388 -14.61 2.51 22.28
N ILE A 389 -15.13 1.64 21.42
CA ILE A 389 -16.41 1.87 20.76
C ILE A 389 -17.54 1.93 21.78
N GLU A 390 -17.55 1.08 22.81
CA GLU A 390 -18.56 1.11 23.87
C GLU A 390 -18.54 2.44 24.64
N ASP A 391 -17.36 2.95 24.96
CA ASP A 391 -17.22 4.24 25.63
C ASP A 391 -17.63 5.42 24.74
N CYS A 392 -17.23 5.42 23.47
CA CYS A 392 -17.72 6.38 22.48
C CYS A 392 -19.24 6.31 22.29
N THR A 393 -19.82 5.11 22.27
CA THR A 393 -21.27 4.93 22.11
C THR A 393 -22.04 5.59 23.25
N LYS A 394 -21.53 5.53 24.48
CA LYS A 394 -22.12 6.28 25.62
C LYS A 394 -22.07 7.78 25.38
N MET A 395 -20.95 8.28 24.87
CA MET A 395 -20.77 9.70 24.52
C MET A 395 -21.80 10.14 23.46
N ILE A 396 -21.92 9.39 22.36
CA ILE A 396 -22.89 9.64 21.27
C ILE A 396 -24.32 9.68 21.80
N LEU A 397 -24.72 8.69 22.61
CA LEU A 397 -26.08 8.62 23.17
C LEU A 397 -26.37 9.76 24.17
N SER A 398 -25.34 10.35 24.78
CA SER A 398 -25.47 11.47 25.71
C SER A 398 -25.38 12.85 25.03
N ASP A 399 -25.12 12.90 23.72
CA ASP A 399 -24.90 14.16 23.02
C ASP A 399 -26.18 15.02 22.97
N GLY A 400 -26.04 16.33 23.09
CA GLY A 400 -27.17 17.25 23.03
C GLY A 400 -27.73 17.43 21.62
N SER A 401 -26.91 17.22 20.58
CA SER A 401 -27.28 17.43 19.18
C SER A 401 -28.32 16.45 18.66
N ILE A 402 -28.48 15.28 19.31
CA ILE A 402 -29.48 14.28 18.91
C ILE A 402 -30.86 14.56 19.50
N VAL A 403 -31.02 15.58 20.35
CA VAL A 403 -32.29 15.83 21.06
C VAL A 403 -33.30 16.53 20.15
N ASP A 404 -34.44 15.89 19.92
CA ASP A 404 -35.64 16.47 19.30
C ASP A 404 -36.88 16.04 20.11
N GLU A 405 -37.31 16.92 21.02
CA GLU A 405 -38.46 16.64 21.90
C GLU A 405 -39.79 16.52 21.12
N GLY A 406 -39.88 17.10 19.92
CA GLY A 406 -41.07 17.01 19.07
C GLY A 406 -41.07 15.81 18.12
N PHE A 407 -40.02 14.98 18.11
CA PHE A 407 -39.91 13.89 17.14
C PHE A 407 -41.02 12.84 17.28
N VAL A 408 -41.43 12.51 18.50
CA VAL A 408 -42.54 11.56 18.72
C VAL A 408 -43.85 12.09 18.14
N ASP A 409 -44.14 13.39 18.29
CA ASP A 409 -45.33 14.01 17.72
C ASP A 409 -45.27 13.98 16.19
N LYS A 410 -44.12 14.32 15.58
CA LYS A 410 -43.90 14.19 14.13
C LYS A 410 -44.15 12.75 13.65
N LEU A 411 -43.74 11.76 14.43
CA LEU A 411 -43.93 10.35 14.10
C LEU A 411 -45.39 9.95 14.09
N TRP A 412 -46.16 10.35 15.10
CA TRP A 412 -47.60 10.13 15.11
C TRP A 412 -48.29 10.88 13.98
N ASP A 413 -48.07 12.20 13.89
CA ASP A 413 -48.81 13.06 12.97
C ASP A 413 -48.57 12.70 11.50
N SER A 414 -47.32 12.41 11.13
CA SER A 414 -46.99 12.06 9.75
C SER A 414 -47.50 10.69 9.31
N SER A 415 -47.72 9.76 10.25
CA SER A 415 -48.13 8.39 9.95
C SER A 415 -49.63 8.19 9.86
N ILE A 416 -50.45 9.17 10.30
CA ILE A 416 -51.93 9.08 10.38
C ILE A 416 -52.61 8.70 9.06
N ARG A 417 -51.96 8.87 7.89
CA ARG A 417 -52.52 8.52 6.58
C ARG A 417 -51.63 7.60 5.75
N HIS A 418 -50.75 6.86 6.43
CA HIS A 418 -49.76 6.05 5.76
C HIS A 418 -49.65 4.66 6.40
N LEU A 419 -49.57 3.60 5.59
CA LEU A 419 -49.36 2.23 6.05
C LEU A 419 -48.06 1.65 5.48
N PRO A 420 -47.09 1.29 6.34
CA PRO A 420 -45.80 0.75 5.91
C PRO A 420 -45.87 -0.76 5.71
N PHE A 421 -45.78 -1.24 4.47
CA PHE A 421 -45.62 -2.65 4.09
C PHE A 421 -44.14 -2.99 3.86
N ASP A 422 -43.80 -4.25 3.58
CA ASP A 422 -42.41 -4.63 3.32
C ASP A 422 -41.84 -3.97 2.04
N ASP A 423 -42.69 -3.77 1.04
CA ASP A 423 -42.38 -3.29 -0.32
C ASP A 423 -42.68 -1.81 -0.57
N GLY A 424 -43.28 -1.10 0.39
CA GLY A 424 -43.51 0.34 0.29
C GLY A 424 -44.41 0.89 1.39
N VAL A 425 -44.75 2.17 1.29
CA VAL A 425 -45.71 2.87 2.15
C VAL A 425 -46.94 3.21 1.34
N TYR A 426 -48.09 2.65 1.71
CA TYR A 426 -49.35 3.02 1.08
C TYR A 426 -49.84 4.37 1.63
N SER A 427 -50.14 5.32 0.76
CA SER A 427 -50.73 6.62 1.13
C SER A 427 -52.24 6.61 0.89
N PHE A 428 -53.02 6.89 1.93
CA PHE A 428 -54.47 7.05 1.79
C PHE A 428 -54.87 8.33 1.05
N GLU A 429 -53.97 9.31 0.95
CA GLU A 429 -54.24 10.57 0.23
C GLU A 429 -54.13 10.39 -1.28
N THR A 430 -53.07 9.70 -1.75
CA THR A 430 -52.84 9.49 -3.18
C THR A 430 -53.44 8.18 -3.69
N GLY A 431 -53.69 7.21 -2.81
CA GLY A 431 -54.10 5.85 -3.18
C GLY A 431 -52.98 5.01 -3.79
N GLU A 432 -51.72 5.40 -3.60
CA GLU A 432 -50.55 4.77 -4.22
C GLU A 432 -49.63 4.12 -3.18
N LEU A 433 -48.89 3.09 -3.61
CA LEU A 433 -47.79 2.50 -2.85
C LEU A 433 -46.48 3.25 -3.19
N LEU A 434 -45.97 4.03 -2.24
CA LEU A 434 -44.74 4.79 -2.37
C LEU A 434 -43.52 3.92 -2.03
N PRO A 435 -42.41 3.99 -2.78
CA PRO A 435 -41.19 3.28 -2.43
C PRO A 435 -40.53 3.88 -1.19
N TYR A 436 -39.81 3.06 -0.42
CA TYR A 436 -38.98 3.54 0.67
C TYR A 436 -37.71 4.25 0.16
N PRO A 437 -37.17 5.24 0.92
CA PRO A 437 -37.80 5.95 2.04
C PRO A 437 -38.83 6.99 1.57
N VAL A 438 -39.80 7.34 2.42
CA VAL A 438 -40.75 8.43 2.17
C VAL A 438 -40.38 9.65 3.02
N ASP A 439 -40.13 10.78 2.38
CA ASP A 439 -39.73 12.00 3.07
C ASP A 439 -40.88 12.59 3.90
N GLY A 440 -40.56 13.00 5.13
CA GLY A 440 -41.52 13.61 6.05
C GLY A 440 -42.52 12.63 6.70
N VAL A 441 -42.43 11.34 6.40
CA VAL A 441 -43.25 10.28 7.00
C VAL A 441 -42.38 9.35 7.83
N TYR A 442 -42.73 9.18 9.11
CA TYR A 442 -41.90 8.44 10.06
C TYR A 442 -42.63 7.22 10.62
N PHE A 443 -41.93 6.09 10.70
CA PHE A 443 -42.46 4.84 11.23
C PHE A 443 -41.44 4.11 12.09
N THR A 444 -41.89 3.30 13.05
CA THR A 444 -41.02 2.38 13.83
C THR A 444 -41.20 0.91 13.50
N SER A 445 -42.14 0.58 12.62
CA SER A 445 -42.46 -0.82 12.29
C SER A 445 -43.07 -0.90 10.91
N LYS A 446 -42.90 -2.06 10.27
CA LYS A 446 -43.59 -2.43 9.03
C LYS A 446 -44.60 -3.52 9.31
N ILE A 447 -45.63 -3.57 8.48
CA ILE A 447 -46.49 -4.72 8.35
C ILE A 447 -45.67 -5.78 7.59
N ASN A 448 -45.41 -6.92 8.23
CA ASN A 448 -44.59 -8.02 7.72
C ASN A 448 -45.30 -8.82 6.61
N ARG A 449 -45.60 -8.13 5.50
CA ARG A 449 -46.08 -8.64 4.22
C ARG A 449 -45.96 -7.54 3.15
N PRO A 450 -45.90 -7.90 1.86
CA PRO A 450 -46.06 -6.94 0.78
C PRO A 450 -47.47 -6.34 0.73
N PHE A 451 -47.62 -5.21 0.04
CA PHE A 451 -48.90 -4.59 -0.22
C PHE A 451 -49.82 -5.56 -0.99
N PRO A 452 -51.08 -5.78 -0.55
CA PRO A 452 -51.97 -6.73 -1.21
C PRO A 452 -52.32 -6.27 -2.62
N LEU A 453 -52.13 -7.16 -3.60
CA LEU A 453 -52.69 -6.98 -4.93
C LEU A 453 -54.21 -7.10 -4.84
N ARG A 454 -54.93 -6.15 -5.43
CA ARG A 454 -56.39 -6.18 -5.49
C ARG A 454 -56.83 -7.35 -6.38
N ASP A 455 -57.28 -8.45 -5.77
CA ASP A 455 -57.82 -9.62 -6.48
C ASP A 455 -59.36 -9.71 -6.42
N VAL A 456 -59.99 -8.78 -5.70
CA VAL A 456 -61.43 -8.77 -5.45
C VAL A 456 -62.12 -7.86 -6.47
N SER A 457 -63.19 -8.35 -7.09
CA SER A 457 -63.96 -7.57 -8.07
C SER A 457 -64.63 -6.36 -7.42
N ASP A 458 -64.82 -5.29 -8.20
CA ASP A 458 -65.49 -4.06 -7.75
C ASP A 458 -66.89 -4.33 -7.19
N ASP A 459 -67.60 -5.33 -7.74
CA ASP A 459 -68.93 -5.72 -7.27
C ASP A 459 -68.92 -6.23 -5.82
N VAL A 460 -67.92 -7.04 -5.45
CA VAL A 460 -67.79 -7.57 -4.08
C VAL A 460 -67.39 -6.46 -3.09
N VAL A 461 -66.54 -5.54 -3.52
CA VAL A 461 -66.19 -4.36 -2.72
C VAL A 461 -67.43 -3.49 -2.50
N GLN A 462 -68.22 -3.24 -3.53
CA GLN A 462 -69.46 -2.46 -3.42
C GLN A 462 -70.47 -3.14 -2.48
N GLN A 463 -70.63 -4.46 -2.57
CA GLN A 463 -71.51 -5.19 -1.65
C GLN A 463 -71.06 -5.09 -0.19
N LEU A 464 -69.74 -5.12 0.08
CA LEU A 464 -69.21 -4.91 1.44
C LEU A 464 -69.49 -3.49 1.93
N MET A 465 -69.28 -2.49 1.08
CA MET A 465 -69.54 -1.10 1.40
C MET A 465 -71.02 -0.87 1.74
N ASP A 466 -71.94 -1.33 0.88
CA ASP A 466 -73.38 -1.08 1.03
C ASP A 466 -74.00 -1.86 2.21
N ARG A 467 -73.52 -3.09 2.47
CA ARG A 467 -74.15 -3.98 3.45
C ARG A 467 -73.54 -3.94 4.84
N VAL A 468 -72.27 -3.55 4.95
CA VAL A 468 -71.54 -3.64 6.22
C VAL A 468 -71.02 -2.27 6.63
N ILE A 469 -70.30 -1.57 5.76
CA ILE A 469 -69.62 -0.33 6.14
C ILE A 469 -70.59 0.85 6.26
N MET A 470 -71.38 1.14 5.22
CA MET A 470 -72.34 2.26 5.20
C MET A 470 -73.43 2.16 6.28
N PRO A 471 -73.95 0.97 6.66
CA PRO A 471 -74.87 0.87 7.78
C PRO A 471 -74.24 1.19 9.15
N ILE A 472 -72.92 0.99 9.30
CA ILE A 472 -72.17 1.29 10.54
C ILE A 472 -71.73 2.75 10.58
N PHE A 473 -71.36 3.31 9.42
CA PHE A 473 -70.96 4.70 9.22
C PHE A 473 -71.84 5.35 8.15
N PRO A 474 -73.10 5.69 8.49
CA PRO A 474 -74.09 6.18 7.51
C PRO A 474 -73.86 7.63 7.04
N ASP A 475 -72.91 8.31 7.66
CA ASP A 475 -72.52 9.69 7.35
C ASP A 475 -71.16 9.66 6.63
N GLU A 476 -71.13 10.11 5.37
CA GLU A 476 -69.91 10.13 4.54
C GLU A 476 -68.78 10.93 5.19
N ASP A 477 -69.10 11.99 5.93
CA ASP A 477 -68.11 12.80 6.64
C ASP A 477 -67.49 12.03 7.83
N GLN A 478 -68.27 11.15 8.49
CA GLN A 478 -67.75 10.29 9.55
C GLN A 478 -66.87 9.16 9.01
N PHE A 479 -67.16 8.68 7.80
CA PHE A 479 -66.36 7.68 7.12
C PHE A 479 -64.97 8.22 6.74
N ILE A 480 -64.89 9.45 6.21
CA ILE A 480 -63.62 10.12 5.86
C ILE A 480 -62.79 10.46 7.10
N HIS A 481 -63.43 10.70 8.26
CA HIS A 481 -62.73 10.98 9.52
C HIS A 481 -62.33 9.72 10.32
N ALA A 482 -62.89 8.55 10.00
CA ALA A 482 -62.61 7.28 10.68
C ALA A 482 -61.49 6.45 10.02
N LEU A 483 -61.09 6.82 8.80
CA LEU A 483 -59.95 6.31 8.03
C LEU A 483 -58.81 7.32 8.06
#